data_AF-A0A199UT60-F1
#
_entry.id   AF-A0A199UT60-F1
#
_cell.length_a   1.000
_cell.length_b   1.000
_cell.length_c   1.000
_cell.angle_alpha   90.00
_cell.angle_beta   90.00
_cell.angle_gamma   90.00
#
_symmetry.space_group_name_H-M   'P 1'
#
loop_
_entity.id
_entity.type
_entity.pdbx_description
1 polymer ?
#
loop_
_entity_poly.entity_id
_entity_poly.type
_entity_poly.pdbx_seq_one_letter_code
_entity_poly.pdbx_strand_id
1 'polypeptide(L)'
;QSSSSKAKERGERAQRMAGAITLSSGFKMPIIGLGVWRMEGKSIRDLVLSAINIGYRHFDCAADYQNESEVGEALAEAFQTGLVKREDLFITTKLWNSDHGHVSEACQDSLKKLQLDYLDLYLVHFPIATRHTGVGTTGSALDEDGVLDIDTNISLETTWHAMEDLVSKGLVRSIGIR
;
A
#
# COMPACT_ATOMS: atom_id res chain seq x y z
N GLN A 1 -14.31 -29.32 -23.16
CA GLN A 1 -13.45 -29.41 -21.95
C GLN A 1 -13.01 -28.04 -21.40
N SER A 2 -13.05 -26.93 -22.16
CA SER A 2 -12.60 -25.59 -21.69
C SER A 2 -13.61 -24.76 -20.87
N SER A 3 -14.91 -25.09 -20.90
CA SER A 3 -15.95 -24.38 -20.13
C SER A 3 -15.99 -24.79 -18.66
N SER A 4 -15.65 -26.05 -18.37
CA SER A 4 -15.60 -26.61 -17.01
C SER A 4 -14.41 -26.10 -16.20
N SER A 5 -13.24 -25.90 -16.82
CA SER A 5 -12.07 -25.35 -16.12
C SER A 5 -12.25 -23.88 -15.75
N LYS A 6 -12.83 -23.06 -16.64
CA LYS A 6 -13.13 -21.64 -16.36
C LYS A 6 -14.16 -21.44 -15.25
N ALA A 7 -15.14 -22.34 -15.15
CA ALA A 7 -16.14 -22.30 -14.07
C ALA A 7 -15.51 -22.68 -12.72
N LYS A 8 -14.59 -23.66 -12.72
CA LYS A 8 -13.83 -24.07 -11.53
C LYS A 8 -12.87 -22.98 -11.05
N GLU A 9 -12.14 -22.34 -11.97
CA GLU A 9 -11.26 -21.20 -11.68
C GLU A 9 -12.05 -19.99 -11.12
N ARG A 10 -13.24 -19.71 -11.68
CA ARG A 10 -14.15 -18.68 -11.15
C ARG A 10 -14.69 -19.03 -9.77
N GLY A 11 -15.02 -20.30 -9.52
CA GLY A 11 -15.46 -20.79 -8.21
C GLY A 11 -14.37 -20.68 -7.15
N GLU A 12 -13.14 -21.12 -7.47
CA GLU A 12 -11.97 -21.03 -6.58
C GLU A 12 -11.59 -19.56 -6.32
N ARG A 13 -11.67 -18.68 -7.33
CA ARG A 13 -11.44 -17.24 -7.17
C ARG A 13 -12.52 -16.55 -6.33
N ALA A 14 -13.78 -16.95 -6.46
CA ALA A 14 -14.88 -16.46 -5.63
C ALA A 14 -14.74 -16.92 -4.17
N GLN A 15 -14.26 -18.16 -3.95
CA GLN A 15 -14.03 -18.72 -2.63
C GLN A 15 -12.79 -18.12 -1.94
N ARG A 16 -11.76 -17.71 -2.71
CA ARG A 16 -10.60 -16.92 -2.25
C ARG A 16 -10.95 -15.48 -1.82
N MET A 17 -12.13 -14.97 -2.21
CA MET A 17 -12.63 -13.63 -1.87
C MET A 17 -13.82 -13.67 -0.89
N ALA A 18 -14.07 -14.82 -0.24
CA ALA A 18 -15.05 -14.91 0.84
C ALA A 18 -14.60 -13.99 1.99
N GLY A 19 -15.36 -12.91 2.23
CA GLY A 19 -14.99 -11.87 3.20
C GLY A 19 -14.30 -10.66 2.60
N ALA A 20 -14.79 -10.13 1.47
CA ALA A 20 -14.36 -8.84 0.93
C ALA A 20 -15.52 -7.84 0.86
N ILE A 21 -15.23 -6.57 1.11
CA ILE A 21 -16.16 -5.45 0.92
C ILE A 21 -15.87 -4.73 -0.39
N THR A 22 -16.90 -4.11 -0.97
CA THR A 22 -16.73 -3.26 -2.16
C THR A 22 -16.52 -1.83 -1.71
N LEU A 23 -15.39 -1.24 -2.08
CA LEU A 23 -15.09 0.17 -1.83
C LEU A 23 -15.95 1.05 -2.75
N SER A 24 -16.06 2.34 -2.43
CA SER A 24 -16.76 3.32 -3.29
C SER A 24 -16.14 3.44 -4.69
N SER A 25 -14.85 3.10 -4.83
CA SER A 25 -14.14 2.98 -6.11
C SER A 25 -14.56 1.76 -6.94
N GLY A 26 -15.40 0.86 -6.41
CA GLY A 26 -15.84 -0.37 -7.07
C GLY A 26 -14.88 -1.56 -6.93
N PHE A 27 -13.67 -1.35 -6.42
CA PHE A 27 -12.71 -2.42 -6.13
C PHE A 27 -13.10 -3.20 -4.86
N LYS A 28 -12.72 -4.48 -4.81
CA LYS A 28 -12.98 -5.34 -3.65
C LYS A 28 -11.77 -5.36 -2.71
N MET A 29 -11.98 -5.03 -1.45
CA MET A 29 -10.97 -5.09 -0.39
C MET A 29 -11.28 -6.24 0.57
N PRO A 30 -10.34 -7.17 0.83
CA PRO A 30 -10.49 -8.17 1.89
C PRO A 30 -10.70 -7.52 3.27
N ILE A 31 -11.68 -8.02 4.04
CA ILE A 31 -12.05 -7.44 5.35
C ILE A 31 -10.99 -7.68 6.43
N ILE A 32 -10.11 -8.66 6.22
CA ILE A 32 -8.97 -8.94 7.09
C ILE A 32 -7.69 -8.60 6.31
N GLY A 33 -6.88 -7.72 6.89
CA GLY A 33 -5.54 -7.40 6.41
C GLY A 33 -4.48 -7.62 7.49
N LEU A 34 -3.25 -7.87 7.06
CA LEU A 34 -2.09 -8.00 7.93
C LEU A 34 -1.28 -6.69 7.92
N GLY A 35 -1.19 -6.02 9.07
CA GLY A 35 -0.29 -4.88 9.25
C GLY A 35 1.15 -5.34 9.48
N VAL A 36 2.11 -4.67 8.84
CA VAL A 36 3.55 -5.03 8.91
C VAL A 36 4.39 -4.08 9.78
N TRP A 37 3.76 -3.22 10.58
CA TRP A 37 4.46 -2.27 11.44
C TRP A 37 5.35 -2.99 12.48
N ARG A 38 6.56 -2.45 12.70
CA ARG A 38 7.57 -2.97 13.65
C ARG A 38 8.06 -4.40 13.39
N MET A 39 7.93 -4.85 12.15
CA MET A 39 8.52 -6.11 11.72
C MET A 39 9.90 -5.83 11.14
N GLU A 40 10.87 -6.68 11.42
CA GLU A 40 12.28 -6.42 11.10
C GLU A 40 12.92 -7.59 10.33
N GLY A 41 13.65 -7.25 9.26
CA GLY A 41 14.52 -8.16 8.51
C GLY A 41 13.85 -9.45 8.06
N LYS A 42 14.56 -10.58 8.25
CA LYS A 42 14.14 -11.91 7.77
C LYS A 42 12.76 -12.36 8.26
N SER A 43 12.27 -11.80 9.38
CA SER A 43 10.94 -12.13 9.91
C SER A 43 9.79 -11.69 8.97
N ILE A 44 9.98 -10.62 8.20
CA ILE A 44 8.96 -10.11 7.26
C ILE A 44 8.72 -11.11 6.14
N ARG A 45 9.81 -11.61 5.55
CA ARG A 45 9.72 -12.56 4.43
C ARG A 45 8.90 -13.79 4.81
N ASP A 46 9.30 -14.47 5.87
CA ASP A 46 8.67 -15.71 6.31
C ASP A 46 7.22 -15.47 6.73
N LEU A 47 6.94 -14.33 7.35
CA LEU A 47 5.58 -13.92 7.71
C LEU A 47 4.72 -13.71 6.46
N VAL A 48 5.14 -12.90 5.49
CA VAL A 48 4.34 -12.58 4.30
C VAL A 48 4.02 -13.88 3.55
N LEU A 49 5.01 -14.74 3.32
CA LEU A 49 4.80 -16.04 2.67
C LEU A 49 3.86 -16.95 3.47
N SER A 50 4.02 -17.01 4.80
CA SER A 50 3.14 -17.80 5.68
C SER A 50 1.71 -17.24 5.68
N ALA A 51 1.54 -15.93 5.73
CA ALA A 51 0.26 -15.24 5.69
C ALA A 51 -0.48 -15.55 4.39
N ILE A 52 0.22 -15.48 3.25
CA ILE A 52 -0.33 -15.86 1.95
C ILE A 52 -0.79 -17.33 1.96
N ASN A 53 0.03 -18.24 2.49
CA ASN A 53 -0.28 -19.67 2.59
C ASN A 53 -1.53 -19.96 3.43
N ILE A 54 -1.72 -19.26 4.55
CA ILE A 54 -2.91 -19.43 5.41
C ILE A 54 -4.13 -18.64 4.92
N GLY A 55 -4.01 -17.91 3.80
CA GLY A 55 -5.15 -17.31 3.10
C GLY A 55 -5.25 -15.78 3.17
N TYR A 56 -4.30 -15.07 3.78
CA TYR A 56 -4.30 -13.60 3.73
C TYR A 56 -4.15 -13.10 2.29
N ARG A 57 -4.94 -12.08 1.96
CA ARG A 57 -4.91 -11.41 0.65
C ARG A 57 -4.80 -9.91 0.78
N HIS A 58 -4.66 -9.35 1.97
CA HIS A 58 -4.50 -7.92 2.20
C HIS A 58 -3.31 -7.67 3.12
N PHE A 59 -2.38 -6.82 2.67
CA PHE A 59 -1.22 -6.37 3.43
C PHE A 59 -1.25 -4.85 3.58
N ASP A 60 -1.12 -4.38 4.82
CA ASP A 60 -1.10 -2.96 5.17
C ASP A 60 0.34 -2.55 5.54
N CYS A 61 0.93 -1.75 4.65
CA CYS A 61 2.26 -1.18 4.74
C CYS A 61 2.17 0.34 5.00
N ALA A 62 3.31 1.00 5.19
CA ALA A 62 3.43 2.44 5.12
C ALA A 62 4.89 2.81 4.82
N ALA A 63 5.12 3.93 4.13
CA ALA A 63 6.48 4.44 3.92
C ALA A 63 7.24 4.59 5.25
N ASP A 64 6.55 5.04 6.31
CA ASP A 64 7.12 5.26 7.63
C ASP A 64 7.50 3.99 8.39
N TYR A 65 7.03 2.83 7.95
CA TYR A 65 7.43 1.56 8.59
C TYR A 65 8.85 1.15 8.19
N GLN A 66 9.43 1.81 7.19
CA GLN A 66 10.81 1.63 6.74
C GLN A 66 11.15 0.18 6.36
N ASN A 67 10.12 -0.58 5.97
CA ASN A 67 10.23 -2.00 5.66
C ASN A 67 9.49 -2.44 4.39
N GLU A 68 9.11 -1.48 3.53
CA GLU A 68 8.45 -1.74 2.25
C GLU A 68 9.33 -2.56 1.30
N SER A 69 10.66 -2.40 1.37
CA SER A 69 11.61 -3.15 0.54
C SER A 69 11.57 -4.64 0.85
N GLU A 70 11.59 -5.01 2.13
CA GLU A 70 11.53 -6.39 2.60
C GLU A 70 10.18 -7.05 2.28
N VAL A 71 9.09 -6.27 2.37
CA VAL A 71 7.78 -6.74 1.90
C VAL A 71 7.81 -6.96 0.39
N GLY A 72 8.38 -6.04 -0.38
CA GLY A 72 8.52 -6.15 -1.82
C GLY A 72 9.29 -7.38 -2.27
N GLU A 73 10.41 -7.70 -1.61
CA GLU A 73 11.17 -8.93 -1.86
C GLU A 73 10.32 -10.18 -1.60
N ALA A 74 9.55 -10.21 -0.51
CA ALA A 74 8.68 -11.34 -0.19
C ALA A 74 7.52 -11.50 -1.19
N LEU A 75 6.94 -10.38 -1.65
CA LEU A 75 5.92 -10.37 -2.69
C LEU A 75 6.48 -10.87 -4.03
N ALA A 76 7.66 -10.39 -4.43
CA ALA A 76 8.34 -10.83 -5.64
C ALA A 76 8.60 -12.35 -5.62
N GLU A 77 9.06 -12.90 -4.49
CA GLU A 77 9.21 -14.35 -4.32
C GLU A 77 7.87 -15.09 -4.42
N ALA A 78 6.82 -14.58 -3.76
CA ALA A 78 5.49 -15.19 -3.84
C ALA A 78 4.94 -15.24 -5.27
N PHE A 79 5.20 -14.21 -6.08
CA PHE A 79 4.82 -14.17 -7.48
C PHE A 79 5.68 -15.10 -8.33
N GLN A 80 7.00 -15.10 -8.14
CA GLN A 80 7.95 -15.93 -8.89
C GLN A 80 7.71 -17.43 -8.66
N THR A 81 7.40 -17.82 -7.42
CA THR A 81 7.10 -19.21 -7.04
C THR A 81 5.68 -19.64 -7.44
N GLY A 82 4.85 -18.71 -7.90
CA GLY A 82 3.45 -18.99 -8.27
C GLY A 82 2.53 -19.22 -7.07
N LEU A 83 2.95 -18.83 -5.86
CA LEU A 83 2.14 -18.95 -4.64
C LEU A 83 0.83 -18.14 -4.76
N VAL A 84 0.92 -16.95 -5.35
CA VAL A 84 -0.21 -16.07 -5.70
C VAL A 84 0.10 -15.25 -6.94
N LYS A 85 -0.93 -14.69 -7.58
CA LYS A 85 -0.76 -13.66 -8.61
C LYS A 85 -0.87 -12.27 -7.98
N ARG A 86 -0.33 -11.24 -8.65
CA ARG A 86 -0.43 -9.85 -8.17
C ARG A 86 -1.88 -9.44 -7.96
N GLU A 87 -2.78 -9.79 -8.87
CA GLU A 87 -4.21 -9.48 -8.78
C GLU A 87 -4.99 -10.29 -7.73
N ASP A 88 -4.36 -11.25 -7.06
CA ASP A 88 -4.94 -11.94 -5.91
C ASP A 88 -4.72 -11.15 -4.61
N LEU A 89 -3.78 -10.19 -4.59
CA LEU A 89 -3.43 -9.43 -3.39
C LEU A 89 -3.98 -8.01 -3.44
N PHE A 90 -4.30 -7.49 -2.27
CA PHE A 90 -4.69 -6.12 -1.98
C PHE A 90 -3.57 -5.46 -1.16
N ILE A 91 -2.82 -4.56 -1.77
CA ILE A 91 -1.68 -3.89 -1.12
C ILE A 91 -2.05 -2.45 -0.77
N THR A 92 -1.97 -2.14 0.52
CA THR A 92 -2.16 -0.80 1.07
C THR A 92 -0.81 -0.23 1.48
N THR A 93 -0.53 1.02 1.11
CA THR A 93 0.55 1.81 1.75
C THR A 93 0.11 3.26 1.94
N LYS A 94 0.96 4.09 2.54
CA LYS A 94 0.57 5.40 3.08
C LYS A 94 1.59 6.48 2.75
N LEU A 95 1.10 7.62 2.30
CA LEU A 95 1.83 8.87 2.10
C LEU A 95 2.20 9.45 3.47
N TRP A 96 3.49 9.70 3.71
CA TRP A 96 3.94 10.30 4.96
C TRP A 96 3.75 11.82 5.00
N ASN A 97 3.71 12.38 6.22
CA ASN A 97 3.38 13.78 6.49
C ASN A 97 4.31 14.77 5.80
N SER A 98 5.61 14.46 5.71
CA SER A 98 6.59 15.32 5.05
C SER A 98 6.52 15.26 3.52
N ASP A 99 5.69 14.39 2.94
CA ASP A 99 5.56 14.20 1.50
C ASP A 99 4.23 14.71 0.92
N HIS A 100 3.45 15.48 1.68
CA HIS A 100 2.16 16.05 1.22
C HIS A 100 2.25 16.92 -0.05
N GLY A 101 3.43 17.52 -0.32
CA GLY A 101 3.75 18.26 -1.55
C GLY A 101 4.46 17.44 -2.62
N HIS A 102 4.75 16.16 -2.36
CA HIS A 102 5.57 15.26 -3.17
C HIS A 102 4.87 13.90 -3.40
N VAL A 103 3.55 13.94 -3.54
CA VAL A 103 2.67 12.75 -3.55
C VAL A 103 3.06 11.75 -4.65
N SER A 104 3.39 12.24 -5.85
CA SER A 104 3.75 11.37 -6.98
C SER A 104 5.09 10.68 -6.78
N GLU A 105 6.07 11.41 -6.29
CA GLU A 105 7.42 10.93 -6.00
C GLU A 105 7.39 9.91 -4.86
N ALA A 106 6.65 10.20 -3.78
CA ALA A 106 6.48 9.29 -2.65
C ALA A 106 5.74 8.01 -3.05
N CYS A 107 4.67 8.10 -3.84
CA CYS A 107 3.98 6.92 -4.36
C CYS A 107 4.90 6.05 -5.23
N GLN A 108 5.70 6.67 -6.10
CA GLN A 108 6.64 5.94 -6.96
C GLN A 108 7.78 5.28 -6.17
N ASP A 109 8.25 5.93 -5.11
CA ASP A 109 9.23 5.35 -4.20
C ASP A 109 8.66 4.10 -3.50
N SER A 110 7.44 4.17 -2.94
CA SER A 110 6.79 3.00 -2.35
C SER A 110 6.55 1.88 -3.38
N LEU A 111 6.08 2.20 -4.59
CA LEU A 111 5.94 1.21 -5.68
C LEU A 111 7.26 0.52 -6.01
N LYS A 112 8.36 1.29 -6.08
CA LYS A 112 9.70 0.76 -6.33
C LYS A 112 10.15 -0.17 -5.20
N LYS A 113 10.01 0.24 -3.94
CA LYS A 113 10.38 -0.57 -2.76
C LYS A 113 9.56 -1.86 -2.69
N LEU A 114 8.25 -1.76 -2.91
CA LEU A 114 7.33 -2.91 -2.94
C LEU A 114 7.47 -3.77 -4.20
N GLN A 115 8.22 -3.31 -5.21
CA GLN A 115 8.39 -3.97 -6.51
C GLN A 115 7.06 -4.22 -7.23
N LEU A 116 6.19 -3.21 -7.25
CA LEU A 116 4.85 -3.26 -7.82
C LEU A 116 4.65 -2.20 -8.91
N ASP A 117 3.78 -2.50 -9.87
CA ASP A 117 3.35 -1.54 -10.90
C ASP A 117 2.18 -0.66 -10.42
N TYR A 118 1.40 -1.11 -9.43
CA TYR A 118 0.27 -0.38 -8.86
C TYR A 118 -0.01 -0.76 -7.41
N LEU A 119 -0.65 0.15 -6.67
CA LEU A 119 -1.22 -0.06 -5.33
C LEU A 119 -2.73 -0.28 -5.39
N ASP A 120 -3.27 -1.11 -4.50
CA ASP A 120 -4.73 -1.26 -4.39
C ASP A 120 -5.36 -0.11 -3.59
N LEU A 121 -4.64 0.36 -2.55
CA LEU A 121 -5.04 1.49 -1.73
C LEU A 121 -3.81 2.34 -1.33
N TYR A 122 -3.90 3.65 -1.54
CA TYR A 122 -2.91 4.61 -1.04
C TYR A 122 -3.58 5.63 -0.13
N LEU A 123 -3.10 5.74 1.11
CA LEU A 123 -3.72 6.57 2.14
C LEU A 123 -2.88 7.79 2.47
N VAL A 124 -3.50 8.94 2.70
CA VAL A 124 -2.88 10.01 3.50
C VAL A 124 -2.71 9.48 4.92
N HIS A 125 -1.47 9.36 5.42
CA HIS A 125 -1.21 8.71 6.72
C HIS A 125 -1.76 9.53 7.88
N PHE A 126 -1.54 10.84 7.86
CA PHE A 126 -2.20 11.79 8.77
C PHE A 126 -2.58 13.05 7.99
N PRO A 127 -3.71 13.71 8.29
CA PRO A 127 -4.14 14.92 7.58
C PRO A 127 -3.37 16.16 8.05
N ILE A 128 -2.04 16.08 8.09
CA ILE A 128 -1.15 17.16 8.55
C ILE A 128 0.15 17.15 7.72
N ALA A 129 0.35 18.22 6.94
CA ALA A 129 1.59 18.42 6.21
C ALA A 129 2.67 18.91 7.17
N THR A 130 3.87 18.33 7.07
CA THR A 130 5.05 18.77 7.82
C THR A 130 6.15 19.17 6.86
N ARG A 131 7.15 19.92 7.34
CA ARG A 131 8.30 20.30 6.54
C ARG A 131 8.90 19.09 5.80
N HIS A 132 9.12 19.24 4.50
CA HIS A 132 9.67 18.18 3.67
C HIS A 132 11.07 17.77 4.14
N THR A 133 11.30 16.46 4.26
CA THR A 133 12.56 15.88 4.74
C THR A 133 13.28 15.06 3.65
N GLY A 134 12.73 15.01 2.44
CA GLY A 134 13.16 14.12 1.37
C GLY A 134 12.35 12.83 1.38
N VAL A 135 11.88 12.42 0.20
CA VAL A 135 11.10 11.20 0.00
C VAL A 135 11.83 9.99 0.57
N GLY A 136 11.11 9.18 1.36
CA GLY A 136 11.60 7.94 1.95
C GLY A 136 12.33 8.09 3.30
N THR A 137 12.61 9.31 3.76
CA THR A 137 13.26 9.56 5.06
C THR A 137 12.29 9.53 6.25
N THR A 138 10.99 9.74 5.97
CA THR A 138 9.84 9.79 6.91
C THR A 138 10.07 10.46 8.26
N GLY A 139 11.00 11.43 8.33
CA GLY A 139 11.29 12.15 9.55
C GLY A 139 10.16 13.11 9.93
N SER A 140 9.87 13.22 11.23
CA SER A 140 9.07 14.30 11.79
C SER A 140 9.98 15.46 12.17
N ALA A 141 10.14 16.41 11.25
CA ALA A 141 10.93 17.62 11.47
C ALA A 141 10.38 18.44 12.65
N LEU A 142 11.28 18.95 13.48
CA LEU A 142 10.97 19.91 14.54
C LEU A 142 11.47 21.31 14.16
N ASP A 143 10.79 22.33 14.67
CA ASP A 143 11.18 23.74 14.56
C ASP A 143 12.16 24.16 15.66
N GLU A 144 12.42 25.48 15.75
CA GLU A 144 13.37 26.05 16.73
C GLU A 144 12.91 25.87 18.18
N ASP A 145 11.59 25.76 18.41
CA ASP A 145 10.99 25.55 19.73
C ASP A 145 10.88 24.05 20.09
N GLY A 146 11.33 23.17 19.19
CA GLY A 146 11.27 21.73 19.37
C GLY A 146 9.87 21.14 19.21
N VAL A 147 8.96 21.87 18.57
CA VAL A 147 7.62 21.38 18.21
C VAL A 147 7.59 20.93 16.75
N LEU A 148 6.57 20.14 16.38
CA LEU A 148 6.44 19.62 15.01
C LEU A 148 6.37 20.79 14.02
N ASP A 149 7.26 20.77 13.03
CA ASP A 149 7.35 21.79 11.98
C ASP A 149 6.25 21.54 10.93
N ILE A 150 5.07 22.13 11.18
CA ILE A 150 3.88 22.00 10.33
C ILE A 150 4.01 22.94 9.13
N ASP A 151 3.89 22.38 7.93
CA ASP A 151 3.84 23.19 6.71
C ASP A 151 2.40 23.67 6.47
N THR A 152 2.17 24.96 6.70
CA THR A 152 0.86 25.60 6.53
C THR A 152 0.59 26.05 5.09
N ASN A 153 1.55 25.91 4.18
CA ASN A 153 1.39 26.28 2.77
C ASN A 153 0.78 25.15 1.92
N ILE A 154 0.79 23.92 2.42
CA ILE A 154 0.24 22.76 1.72
C ILE A 154 -1.12 22.42 2.31
N SER A 155 -2.17 22.66 1.54
CA SER A 155 -3.53 22.28 1.93
C SER A 155 -3.78 20.78 1.71
N LEU A 156 -4.67 20.20 2.52
CA LEU A 156 -5.11 18.82 2.32
C LEU A 156 -5.83 18.63 0.96
N GLU A 157 -6.52 19.67 0.47
CA GLU A 157 -7.14 19.68 -0.87
C GLU A 157 -6.08 19.51 -1.97
N THR A 158 -4.97 20.26 -1.88
CA THR A 158 -3.83 20.12 -2.81
C THR A 158 -3.26 18.70 -2.78
N THR A 159 -3.05 18.14 -1.59
CA THR A 159 -2.60 16.74 -1.44
C THR A 159 -3.62 15.78 -2.05
N TRP A 160 -4.91 15.98 -1.81
CA TRP A 160 -5.96 15.10 -2.32
C TRP A 160 -6.05 15.10 -3.85
N HIS A 161 -5.97 16.27 -4.50
CA HIS A 161 -5.91 16.34 -5.97
C HIS A 161 -4.69 15.61 -6.54
N ALA A 162 -3.54 15.71 -5.90
CA ALA A 162 -2.36 14.94 -6.30
C ALA A 162 -2.57 13.42 -6.11
N MET A 163 -3.31 13.00 -5.09
CA MET A 163 -3.71 11.59 -4.90
C MET A 163 -4.69 11.12 -6.00
N GLU A 164 -5.65 11.96 -6.41
CA GLU A 164 -6.58 11.68 -7.51
C GLU A 164 -5.85 11.53 -8.86
N ASP A 165 -4.79 12.30 -9.08
CA ASP A 165 -3.92 12.16 -10.25
C ASP A 165 -3.24 10.79 -10.31
N LEU A 166 -2.89 10.19 -9.17
CA LEU A 166 -2.34 8.83 -9.12
C LEU A 166 -3.33 7.78 -9.61
N VAL A 167 -4.62 7.97 -9.27
CA VAL A 167 -5.71 7.12 -9.76
C VAL A 167 -5.86 7.27 -11.27
N SER A 168 -5.87 8.52 -11.76
CA SER A 168 -5.97 8.82 -13.19
C SER A 168 -4.80 8.23 -13.99
N LYS A 169 -3.60 8.16 -13.40
CA LYS A 169 -2.40 7.54 -14.00
C LYS A 169 -2.38 6.00 -13.89
N GLY A 170 -3.31 5.40 -13.14
CA GLY A 170 -3.38 3.96 -12.91
C GLY A 170 -2.33 3.42 -11.93
N LEU A 171 -1.61 4.31 -11.22
CA LEU A 171 -0.62 3.92 -10.20
C LEU A 171 -1.29 3.43 -8.91
N VAL A 172 -2.52 3.88 -8.66
CA VAL A 172 -3.30 3.54 -7.48
C VAL A 172 -4.74 3.25 -7.88
N ARG A 173 -5.36 2.19 -7.34
CA ARG A 173 -6.76 1.87 -7.62
C ARG A 173 -7.75 2.65 -6.77
N SER A 174 -7.42 2.85 -5.49
CA SER A 174 -8.25 3.55 -4.51
C SER A 174 -7.39 4.45 -3.64
N ILE A 175 -7.92 5.60 -3.26
CA ILE A 175 -7.26 6.54 -2.34
C ILE A 175 -8.14 6.76 -1.10
N GLY A 176 -7.53 7.18 0.00
CA GLY A 176 -8.24 7.45 1.24
C GLY A 176 -7.39 8.23 2.25
N ILE A 177 -7.93 8.35 3.46
CA ILE A 177 -7.29 9.05 4.59
C ILE A 177 -7.38 8.12 5.80
N ARG A 178 -6.33 8.13 6.64
CA ARG A 178 -6.27 7.42 7.92
C ARG A 178 -6.43 8.39 9.09
#